data_AF-A0A7X6VEY6-F1
#
_entry.id   AF-A0A7X6VEY6-F1
#
_cell.length_a   1.000
_cell.length_b   1.000
_cell.length_c   1.000
_cell.angle_alpha   90.00
_cell.angle_beta   90.00
_cell.angle_gamma   90.00
#
_symmetry.space_group_name_H-M   'P 1'
#
loop_
_entity.id
_entity.type
_entity.pdbx_description
1 polymer ?
#
loop_
_entity_poly.entity_id
_entity_poly.type
_entity_poly.pdbx_seq_one_letter_code
_entity_poly.pdbx_strand_id
1 'polypeptide(L)'
;PSHYANAAPKGKSMANGVGQTINGIKFTHPDLKPYEVVYYTLMVGKDRIEKKPGYNLNVRAYIQGFTYKYLADGYWMNYGVEEYQAQMKAIYDAGYDEWIFWNAPNNYVEDAFKPE
;
A
#
# COMPACT_ATOMS: atom_id res chain seq x y z
N PRO A 1 2.35 1.03 4.53
CA PRO A 1 1.93 2.17 3.70
C PRO A 1 2.93 2.46 2.59
N SER A 2 2.45 2.81 1.39
CA SER A 2 3.29 3.04 0.21
C SER A 2 4.24 4.22 0.36
N HIS A 3 3.93 5.21 1.19
CA HIS A 3 4.82 6.36 1.43
C HIS A 3 6.07 6.09 2.30
N TYR A 4 6.21 4.91 2.90
CA TYR A 4 7.30 4.62 3.85
C TYR A 4 8.58 4.10 3.17
N ALA A 5 9.74 4.35 3.80
CA ALA A 5 11.05 3.81 3.42
C ALA A 5 11.37 3.97 1.92
N ASN A 6 11.26 5.20 1.42
CA ASN A 6 11.59 5.54 0.03
C ASN A 6 13.09 5.86 -0.14
N ALA A 7 13.55 5.87 -1.39
CA ALA A 7 14.95 6.07 -1.75
C ALA A 7 15.39 7.53 -1.89
N ALA A 8 14.55 8.50 -1.50
CA ALA A 8 14.95 9.91 -1.55
C ALA A 8 16.15 10.16 -0.62
N PRO A 9 16.93 11.24 -0.83
CA PRO A 9 18.03 11.59 0.04
C PRO A 9 17.62 11.59 1.52
N LYS A 10 18.50 11.07 2.39
CA LYS A 10 18.25 11.05 3.84
C LYS A 10 17.95 12.46 4.35
N GLY A 11 16.99 12.57 5.26
CA GLY A 11 16.48 13.84 5.76
C GLY A 11 15.22 14.35 5.04
N LYS A 12 14.80 13.71 3.95
CA LYS A 12 13.45 13.89 3.38
C LYS A 12 12.42 13.01 4.11
N SER A 13 11.16 13.43 4.09
CA SER A 13 10.07 12.72 4.77
C SER A 13 10.03 11.24 4.35
N MET A 14 9.98 10.34 5.34
CA MET A 14 9.91 8.88 5.16
C MET A 14 11.04 8.25 4.32
N ALA A 15 12.13 8.98 4.08
CA ALA A 15 13.23 8.54 3.24
C ALA A 15 14.33 7.84 4.03
N ASN A 16 14.89 6.76 3.47
CA ASN A 16 16.06 6.07 4.03
C ASN A 16 17.30 6.11 3.10
N GLY A 17 17.16 6.72 1.90
CA GLY A 17 18.22 6.79 0.88
C GLY A 17 18.42 5.52 0.05
N VAL A 18 17.60 4.48 0.26
CA VAL A 18 17.77 3.17 -0.37
C VAL A 18 16.47 2.59 -0.92
N GLY A 19 15.31 2.88 -0.34
CA GLY A 19 14.03 2.23 -0.65
C GLY A 19 13.76 0.99 0.22
N GLN A 20 12.70 0.26 -0.09
CA GLN A 20 12.29 -0.97 0.60
C GLN A 20 12.28 -2.17 -0.35
N THR A 21 12.42 -3.38 0.19
CA THR A 21 12.30 -4.62 -0.59
C THR A 21 11.15 -5.44 -0.03
N ILE A 22 10.16 -5.74 -0.86
CA ILE A 22 8.98 -6.52 -0.49
C ILE A 22 8.90 -7.70 -1.45
N ASN A 23 8.80 -8.92 -0.91
CA ASN A 23 8.74 -10.15 -1.70
C ASN A 23 9.85 -10.26 -2.77
N GLY A 24 11.08 -9.84 -2.43
CA GLY A 24 12.23 -9.83 -3.36
C GLY A 24 12.28 -8.67 -4.34
N ILE A 25 11.26 -7.80 -4.38
CA ILE A 25 11.17 -6.68 -5.33
C ILE A 25 11.56 -5.39 -4.64
N LYS A 26 12.46 -4.63 -5.28
CA LYS A 26 12.97 -3.36 -4.77
C LYS A 26 12.06 -2.20 -5.19
N PHE A 27 11.54 -1.48 -4.20
CA PHE A 27 10.77 -0.25 -4.38
C PHE A 27 11.59 0.95 -3.91
N THR A 28 12.04 1.77 -4.87
CA THR A 28 12.70 3.05 -4.60
C THR A 28 11.68 4.18 -4.40
N HIS A 29 10.56 4.13 -5.12
CA HIS A 29 9.46 5.09 -5.06
C HIS A 29 8.14 4.36 -4.76
N PRO A 30 8.01 3.78 -3.55
CA PRO A 30 6.87 2.91 -3.22
C PRO A 30 5.51 3.63 -3.29
N ASP A 31 5.45 4.95 -3.06
CA ASP A 31 4.21 5.74 -3.16
C ASP A 31 3.69 5.87 -4.60
N LEU A 32 4.50 5.52 -5.60
CA LEU A 32 4.08 5.47 -7.02
C LEU A 32 3.58 4.08 -7.43
N LYS A 33 3.52 3.13 -6.48
CA LYS A 33 3.25 1.71 -6.71
C LYS A 33 2.17 1.17 -5.75
N PRO A 34 0.98 1.79 -5.72
CA PRO A 34 -0.06 1.48 -4.73
C PRO A 34 -0.56 0.04 -4.85
N TYR A 35 -0.65 -0.50 -6.08
CA TYR A 35 -1.01 -1.90 -6.30
C TYR A 35 0.10 -2.83 -5.80
N GLU A 36 1.32 -2.68 -6.32
CA GLU A 36 2.40 -3.65 -6.10
C GLU A 36 2.82 -3.71 -4.64
N VAL A 37 2.91 -2.56 -3.96
CA VAL A 37 3.27 -2.52 -2.54
C VAL A 37 2.24 -3.28 -1.70
N VAL A 38 0.95 -3.11 -1.96
CA VAL A 38 -0.12 -3.81 -1.23
C VAL A 38 -0.09 -5.30 -1.55
N TYR A 39 -0.10 -5.66 -2.85
CA TYR A 39 -0.14 -7.05 -3.31
C TYR A 39 1.04 -7.86 -2.75
N TYR A 40 2.27 -7.40 -2.94
CA TYR A 40 3.45 -8.14 -2.50
C TYR A 40 3.57 -8.21 -0.97
N THR A 41 3.08 -7.20 -0.24
CA THR A 41 3.02 -7.26 1.23
C THR A 41 2.06 -8.37 1.67
N LEU A 42 0.88 -8.45 1.05
CA LEU A 42 -0.12 -9.47 1.36
C LEU A 42 0.35 -10.87 0.99
N MET A 43 1.05 -11.04 -0.12
CA MET A 43 1.62 -12.33 -0.51
C MET A 43 2.69 -12.83 0.47
N VAL A 44 3.52 -11.94 1.02
CA VAL A 44 4.48 -12.29 2.09
C VAL A 44 3.75 -12.76 3.35
N GLY A 45 2.65 -12.09 3.72
CA GLY A 45 1.81 -12.52 4.84
C GLY A 45 1.16 -13.88 4.60
N LYS A 46 0.58 -14.07 3.40
CA LYS A 46 -0.08 -15.30 2.99
C LYS A 46 0.86 -16.51 3.04
N ASP A 47 2.03 -16.40 2.45
CA ASP A 47 3.06 -17.45 2.47
C ASP A 47 3.46 -17.84 3.91
N ARG A 48 3.53 -16.88 4.84
CA ARG A 48 3.81 -17.17 6.26
C ARG A 48 2.68 -17.91 6.94
N ILE A 49 1.43 -17.57 6.64
CA ILE A 49 0.24 -18.21 7.21
C ILE A 49 0.11 -19.64 6.68
N GLU A 50 0.23 -19.84 5.37
CA GLU A 50 0.11 -21.15 4.71
C GLU A 50 1.13 -22.17 5.22
N LYS A 51 2.32 -21.71 5.64
CA LYS A 51 3.37 -22.55 6.25
C LYS A 51 3.07 -22.99 7.69
N LYS A 52 1.96 -22.56 8.30
CA LYS A 52 1.58 -22.91 9.67
C LYS A 52 0.33 -23.81 9.69
N PRO A 53 0.51 -25.13 9.91
CA PRO A 53 -0.62 -26.06 10.02
C PRO A 53 -1.61 -25.61 11.09
N GLY A 54 -2.91 -25.66 10.75
CA GLY A 54 -4.01 -25.31 11.66
C GLY A 54 -4.31 -23.81 11.78
N TYR A 55 -3.57 -22.94 11.09
CA TYR A 55 -3.90 -21.52 11.02
C TYR A 55 -4.93 -21.28 9.91
N ASN A 56 -6.07 -20.71 10.28
CA ASN A 56 -7.09 -20.23 9.35
C ASN A 56 -7.42 -18.77 9.70
N LEU A 57 -6.56 -17.86 9.25
CA LEU A 57 -6.65 -16.44 9.55
C LEU A 57 -7.04 -15.69 8.28
N ASN A 58 -8.02 -14.79 8.39
CA ASN A 58 -8.27 -13.78 7.35
C ASN A 58 -7.42 -12.52 7.63
N VAL A 59 -7.18 -11.71 6.60
CA VAL A 59 -6.39 -10.48 6.69
C VAL A 59 -7.21 -9.30 6.19
N ARG A 60 -7.33 -8.27 7.04
CA ARG A 60 -7.90 -6.97 6.69
C ARG A 60 -6.80 -5.92 6.64
N ALA A 61 -6.44 -5.47 5.44
CA ALA A 61 -5.35 -4.52 5.26
C ALA A 61 -5.79 -3.07 5.54
N TYR A 62 -4.93 -2.31 6.22
CA TYR A 62 -5.03 -0.85 6.21
C TYR A 62 -4.31 -0.29 4.97
N ILE A 63 -5.04 0.44 4.14
CA ILE A 63 -4.57 1.01 2.86
C ILE A 63 -4.65 2.54 2.86
N GLN A 64 -3.87 3.19 1.99
CA GLN A 64 -3.65 4.64 2.02
C GLN A 64 -4.83 5.38 1.41
N GLY A 65 -5.50 6.20 2.22
CA GLY A 65 -6.63 7.04 1.81
C GLY A 65 -6.28 8.53 1.64
N PHE A 66 -5.04 8.85 1.24
CA PHE A 66 -4.61 10.25 1.10
C PHE A 66 -3.40 10.39 0.16
N THR A 67 -3.19 11.63 -0.29
CA THR A 67 -1.99 12.06 -1.02
C THR A 67 -0.96 12.60 -0.03
N TYR A 68 0.22 11.99 0.05
CA TYR A 68 1.28 12.45 0.96
C TYR A 68 2.28 13.39 0.28
N LYS A 69 1.82 14.59 -0.07
CA LYS A 69 2.60 15.63 -0.78
C LYS A 69 3.86 16.15 -0.06
N TYR A 70 4.14 15.67 1.15
CA TYR A 70 5.32 16.02 1.93
C TYR A 70 6.53 15.12 1.65
N LEU A 71 6.36 14.07 0.84
CA LEU A 71 7.51 13.33 0.30
C LEU A 71 8.33 14.21 -0.64
N ALA A 72 9.56 13.78 -0.93
CA ALA A 72 10.40 14.48 -1.90
C ALA A 72 9.74 14.50 -3.29
N ASP A 73 10.02 15.54 -4.07
CA ASP A 73 9.50 15.65 -5.43
C ASP A 73 9.88 14.42 -6.27
N GLY A 74 8.92 13.89 -7.01
CA GLY A 74 9.06 12.64 -7.76
C GLY A 74 8.90 11.36 -6.93
N TYR A 75 8.72 11.44 -5.60
CA TYR A 75 8.49 10.30 -4.71
C TYR A 75 7.04 10.14 -4.25
N TRP A 76 6.13 10.95 -4.76
CA TRP A 76 4.69 10.88 -4.47
C TRP A 76 3.88 11.16 -5.73
N MET A 77 2.61 10.77 -5.69
CA MET A 77 1.62 11.11 -6.70
C MET A 77 0.30 11.48 -6.02
N ASN A 78 -0.61 12.10 -6.78
CA ASN A 78 -1.98 12.30 -6.28
C ASN A 78 -2.71 10.96 -6.23
N TYR A 79 -3.34 10.68 -5.10
CA TYR A 79 -4.19 9.51 -4.91
C TYR A 79 -5.63 9.91 -5.19
N GLY A 80 -6.14 9.47 -6.33
CA GLY A 80 -7.53 9.62 -6.77
C GLY A 80 -8.22 8.25 -6.89
N VAL A 81 -9.20 8.18 -7.78
CA VAL A 81 -10.03 6.99 -8.01
C VAL A 81 -9.17 5.79 -8.41
N GLU A 82 -8.24 5.98 -9.35
CA GLU A 82 -7.41 4.90 -9.88
C GLU A 82 -6.48 4.32 -8.82
N GLU A 83 -5.84 5.16 -8.00
CA GLU A 83 -4.91 4.72 -6.95
C GLU A 83 -5.63 4.02 -5.80
N TYR A 84 -6.87 4.42 -5.49
CA TYR A 84 -7.70 3.72 -4.51
C TYR A 84 -8.10 2.35 -5.04
N GLN A 85 -8.62 2.30 -6.27
CA GLN A 85 -9.05 1.05 -6.90
C GLN A 85 -7.88 0.09 -7.12
N ALA A 86 -6.68 0.60 -7.42
CA ALA A 86 -5.47 -0.19 -7.50
C ALA A 86 -5.14 -0.92 -6.18
N GLN A 87 -5.29 -0.25 -5.03
CA GLN A 87 -5.08 -0.88 -3.72
C GLN A 87 -6.13 -1.94 -3.42
N MET A 88 -7.42 -1.64 -3.66
CA MET A 88 -8.50 -2.61 -3.49
C MET A 88 -8.31 -3.84 -4.39
N LYS A 89 -7.95 -3.63 -5.66
CA LYS A 89 -7.65 -4.70 -6.61
C LYS A 89 -6.50 -5.58 -6.11
N ALA A 90 -5.44 -4.99 -5.57
CA ALA A 90 -4.31 -5.75 -5.01
C ALA A 90 -4.72 -6.67 -3.85
N ILE A 91 -5.68 -6.24 -3.03
CA ILE A 91 -6.24 -7.05 -1.94
C ILE A 91 -7.02 -8.24 -2.50
N TYR A 92 -7.93 -7.98 -3.45
CA TYR A 92 -8.72 -9.03 -4.11
C TYR A 92 -7.84 -10.04 -4.85
N ASP A 93 -6.85 -9.58 -5.59
CA ASP A 93 -5.92 -10.45 -6.33
C ASP A 93 -5.03 -11.28 -5.39
N ALA A 94 -4.74 -10.79 -4.18
CA ALA A 94 -4.04 -11.57 -3.15
C ALA A 94 -4.95 -12.65 -2.51
N GLY A 95 -6.25 -12.63 -2.81
CA GLY A 95 -7.25 -13.57 -2.31
C GLY A 95 -7.89 -13.15 -0.98
N TYR A 96 -7.84 -11.86 -0.64
CA TYR A 96 -8.52 -11.28 0.52
C TYR A 96 -9.68 -10.40 0.05
N ASP A 97 -10.70 -10.22 0.89
CA ASP A 97 -11.92 -9.49 0.57
C ASP A 97 -12.13 -8.24 1.45
N GLU A 98 -11.35 -8.09 2.52
CA GLU A 98 -11.51 -7.02 3.50
C GLU A 98 -10.36 -6.00 3.48
N TRP A 99 -10.72 -4.73 3.63
CA TRP A 99 -9.78 -3.63 3.74
C TRP A 99 -10.35 -2.44 4.53
N ILE A 100 -9.46 -1.57 4.99
CA ILE A 100 -9.80 -0.30 5.63
C ILE A 100 -8.94 0.80 5.02
N PHE A 101 -9.55 1.80 4.39
CA PHE A 101 -8.83 3.02 4.05
C PHE A 101 -8.54 3.82 5.30
N TRP A 102 -7.30 4.27 5.46
CA TRP A 102 -6.90 5.15 6.54
C TRP A 102 -6.58 6.55 6.00
N ASN A 103 -7.27 7.55 6.53
CA ASN A 103 -6.94 8.96 6.37
C ASN A 103 -7.22 9.74 7.66
N ALA A 104 -6.22 10.43 8.21
CA ALA A 104 -6.34 11.15 9.49
C ALA A 104 -7.49 12.20 9.52
N PRO A 105 -7.65 13.08 8.52
CA PRO A 105 -8.80 13.99 8.41
C PRO A 105 -10.13 13.32 8.01
N ASN A 106 -10.18 12.01 7.78
CA ASN A 106 -11.38 11.28 7.33
C ASN A 106 -12.00 11.80 6.02
N ASN A 107 -11.19 12.35 5.12
CA ASN A 107 -11.64 12.76 3.78
C ASN A 107 -11.28 11.67 2.76
N TYR A 108 -12.24 11.11 2.06
CA TYR A 108 -11.99 9.98 1.15
C TYR A 108 -12.45 10.31 -0.27
N VAL A 109 -11.82 9.67 -1.26
CA VAL A 109 -12.24 9.75 -2.66
C VAL A 109 -13.46 8.86 -2.84
N GLU A 110 -14.65 9.41 -2.59
CA GLU A 110 -15.91 8.64 -2.56
C GLU A 110 -16.19 7.94 -3.90
N ASP A 111 -15.90 8.60 -5.03
CA ASP A 111 -16.04 8.06 -6.39
C ASP A 111 -15.20 6.79 -6.65
N ALA A 112 -14.23 6.48 -5.77
CA ALA A 112 -13.47 5.25 -5.88
C ALA A 112 -14.28 4.01 -5.49
N PHE A 113 -15.30 4.19 -4.65
CA PHE A 113 -16.15 3.12 -4.14
C PHE A 113 -17.32 2.88 -5.09
N LYS A 114 -17.69 1.61 -5.29
CA LYS A 114 -18.89 1.29 -6.05
C LYS A 114 -20.11 1.86 -5.33
N PRO A 115 -21.11 2.41 -6.05
CA PRO A 115 -22.38 2.74 -5.43
C PRO A 115 -23.03 1.48 -4.86
N GLU A 116 -23.69 1.63 -3.72
CA GLU A 116 -24.50 0.58 -3.07
C GLU A 116 -25.70 0.16 -3.93
#